data_AF-A0A7V1U615-F1
#
_entry.id   AF-A0A7V1U615-F1
#
_cell.length_a   1.000
_cell.length_b   1.000
_cell.length_c   1.000
_cell.angle_alpha   90.00
_cell.angle_beta   90.00
_cell.angle_gamma   90.00
#
_symmetry.space_group_name_H-M   'P 1'
#
loop_
_entity.id
_entity.type
_entity.pdbx_description
1 polymer ?
#
loop_
_entity_poly.entity_id
_entity_poly.type
_entity_poly.pdbx_seq_one_letter_code
_entity_poly.pdbx_strand_id
1 'polypeptide(L)' 'MKSGLEIAQEAKLIPITEIAAKAGFLEEEVEPYGRYRAKV' A
#
# COMPACT_ATOMS: atom_id res chain seq x y z
N MET A 1 -17.88 6.78 18.63
CA MET A 1 -17.41 7.10 17.26
C MET A 1 -15.90 6.97 17.29
N LYS A 2 -15.31 6.22 16.36
CA LYS A 2 -13.85 6.05 16.31
C LYS A 2 -13.22 7.30 15.69
N SER A 3 -12.04 7.68 16.17
CA SER A 3 -11.20 8.69 15.54
C SER A 3 -10.67 8.19 14.19
N GLY A 4 -10.23 9.12 13.33
CA GLY A 4 -9.61 8.76 12.06
C GLY A 4 -8.36 7.88 12.23
N LEU A 5 -7.62 8.06 13.33
CA LEU A 5 -6.45 7.25 13.66
C LEU A 5 -6.84 5.80 14.00
N GLU A 6 -7.86 5.62 14.84
CA GLU A 6 -8.36 4.28 15.20
C GLU A 6 -8.84 3.52 13.95
N ILE A 7 -9.56 4.20 13.05
CA ILE A 7 -10.01 3.61 11.78
C ILE A 7 -8.82 3.19 10.91
N ALA A 8 -7.78 4.02 10.82
CA ALA A 8 -6.59 3.71 10.04
C ALA A 8 -5.78 2.53 10.61
N GLN A 9 -5.69 2.42 11.95
CA GLN A 9 -4.98 1.33 12.63
C GLN A 9 -5.68 -0.03 12.47
N GLU A 10 -7.01 -0.04 12.41
CA GLU A 10 -7.79 -1.28 12.25
C GLU A 10 -7.89 -1.77 10.79
N ALA A 11 -7.43 -0.96 9.82
CA ALA A 11 -7.52 -1.30 8.41
C ALA A 11 -6.61 -2.50 8.06
N LYS A 12 -7.14 -3.44 7.27
CA LYS A 12 -6.34 -4.52 6.68
C LYS A 12 -5.59 -3.99 5.47
N LEU A 13 -4.29 -3.75 5.64
CA LEU A 13 -3.44 -3.24 4.59
C LEU A 13 -3.15 -4.32 3.53
N ILE A 14 -3.24 -3.92 2.26
CA ILE A 14 -2.87 -4.74 1.11
C ILE A 14 -1.40 -4.44 0.78
N PRO A 15 -0.54 -5.43 0.50
CA PRO A 15 0.84 -5.19 0.11
C PRO A 15 0.95 -4.23 -1.08
N ILE A 16 1.93 -3.33 -1.05
CA ILE A 16 2.09 -2.30 -2.07
C ILE A 16 2.33 -2.89 -3.47
N THR A 17 2.99 -4.04 -3.55
CA THR A 17 3.25 -4.76 -4.81
C THR A 17 1.95 -5.25 -5.46
N GLU A 18 0.98 -5.71 -4.66
CA GLU A 18 -0.34 -6.11 -5.18
C GLU A 18 -1.15 -4.90 -5.66
N ILE A 19 -1.05 -3.76 -4.96
CA ILE A 19 -1.69 -2.51 -5.39
C ILE A 19 -1.07 -2.02 -6.71
N ALA A 20 0.26 -2.03 -6.82
CA ALA A 20 0.97 -1.60 -8.02
C ALA A 20 0.61 -2.46 -9.24
N ALA A 21 0.59 -3.78 -9.09
CA ALA A 21 0.17 -4.70 -10.15
C ALA A 21 -1.29 -4.44 -10.59
N LYS A 22 -2.21 -4.20 -9.65
CA LYS A 22 -3.60 -3.84 -9.96
C LYS A 22 -3.74 -2.50 -10.65
N ALA A 23 -2.83 -1.56 -10.38
CA ALA A 23 -2.77 -0.26 -11.04
C ALA A 23 -2.09 -0.31 -12.42
N GLY A 24 -1.47 -1.44 -12.79
CA GLY A 24 -0.87 -1.65 -14.10
C GLY A 24 0.62 -1.29 -14.19
N PHE A 25 1.31 -1.12 -13.06
CA PHE A 25 2.76 -0.91 -13.05
C PHE A 25 3.51 -2.22 -13.27
N LEU A 26 4.64 -2.15 -13.97
CA LEU A 26 5.61 -3.23 -14.03
C LEU A 26 6.43 -3.28 -12.73
N GLU A 27 6.98 -4.46 -12.41
CA GLU A 27 7.77 -4.64 -11.19
C GLU A 27 9.02 -3.76 -11.15
N GLU A 28 9.62 -3.46 -12.30
CA GLU A 28 10.80 -2.61 -12.43
C GLU A 28 10.51 -1.11 -12.28
N GLU A 29 9.25 -0.70 -12.43
CA GLU A 29 8.80 0.69 -12.28
C GLU A 29 8.48 1.04 -10.82
N VAL A 30 8.50 0.06 -9.91
CA VAL A 30 8.08 0.24 -8.52
C VAL A 30 9.19 -0.21 -7.58
N GLU A 31 9.73 0.72 -6.80
CA GLU A 31 10.74 0.44 -5.77
C GLU A 31 10.07 0.38 -4.39
N PRO A 32 9.90 -0.81 -3.77
CA PRO A 32 9.21 -0.92 -2.48
C PRO A 32 10.05 -0.43 -1.30
N TYR A 33 9.43 0.37 -0.45
CA TYR A 33 9.96 0.82 0.83
C TYR A 33 9.16 0.16 1.96
N GLY A 34 9.58 -1.05 2.33
CA GLY A 34 8.79 -1.91 3.23
C GLY A 34 7.58 -2.52 2.53
N ARG A 35 6.61 -3.01 3.30
CA ARG A 35 5.50 -3.83 2.77
C ARG A 35 4.35 -3.03 2.14
N TYR A 36 4.17 -1.77 2.53
CA TYR A 36 2.95 -1.00 2.23
C TYR A 36 3.22 0.37 1.60
N ARG A 37 4.45 0.63 1.16
CA ARG A 37 4.85 1.88 0.50
C ARG A 37 5.87 1.59 -0.60
N ALA A 38 5.82 2.34 -1.68
CA ALA A 38 6.78 2.26 -2.77
C ALA A 38 7.00 3.64 -3.39
N LYS A 39 8.06 3.76 -4.18
CA LYS A 39 8.31 4.87 -5.11
C LYS A 39 8.07 4.37 -6.53
N VAL A 40 7.58 5.27 -7.38
CA VAL A 40 7.45 5.10 -8.83
C VAL A 40 8.42 6.05 -9.49
#